data_AF-A0A4Y9NKQ1-F1
#
_entry.id   AF-A0A4Y9NKQ1-F1
#
_cell.length_a   1.000
_cell.length_b   1.000
_cell.length_c   1.000
_cell.angle_alpha   90.00
_cell.angle_beta   90.00
_cell.angle_gamma   90.00
#
_symmetry.space_group_name_H-M   'P 1'
#
loop_
_entity.id
_entity.type
_entity.pdbx_description
1 polymer ?
#
loop_
_entity_poly.entity_id
_entity_poly.type
_entity_poly.pdbx_seq_one_letter_code
_entity_poly.pdbx_strand_id
1 'polypeptide(L)'
;MIALILGALSLLLGFLLAVFTSRSISSPIRNLTASMLEPAEGNFDVVLQGLGRKDEIGEIANAVERFKVRSAEKAEAETRS
;
A
#
# COMPACT_ATOMS: atom_id res chain seq x y z
N MET A 1 -42.90 5.89 -1.18
CA MET A 1 -41.89 6.80 -0.58
C MET A 1 -40.88 6.06 0.28
N ILE A 2 -41.30 5.27 1.27
CA ILE A 2 -40.40 4.51 2.18
C ILE A 2 -39.41 3.63 1.41
N ALA A 3 -39.86 2.85 0.42
CA ALA A 3 -38.99 1.99 -0.38
C ALA A 3 -37.90 2.77 -1.16
N LEU A 4 -38.22 3.97 -1.66
CA LEU A 4 -37.26 4.82 -2.37
C LEU A 4 -36.19 5.38 -1.42
N ILE A 5 -36.61 5.77 -0.21
CA ILE A 5 -35.70 6.25 0.83
C ILE A 5 -34.73 5.12 1.26
N LEU A 6 -35.24 3.92 1.47
CA LEU A 6 -34.43 2.75 1.83
C LEU A 6 -33.47 2.35 0.70
N GLY A 7 -33.93 2.41 -0.56
CA GLY A 7 -33.09 2.18 -1.73
C GLY A 7 -31.95 3.17 -1.84
N ALA A 8 -32.25 4.47 -1.71
CA ALA A 8 -31.25 5.53 -1.73
C ALA A 8 -30.23 5.40 -0.60
N LEU A 9 -30.69 5.08 0.62
CA LEU A 9 -29.81 4.89 1.78
C LEU A 9 -28.88 3.68 1.61
N SER A 10 -29.40 2.58 1.06
CA SER A 10 -28.60 1.38 0.76
C SER A 10 -27.49 1.67 -0.26
N LEU A 11 -27.81 2.41 -1.33
CA LEU A 11 -26.83 2.81 -2.34
C LEU A 11 -25.78 3.75 -1.75
N LEU A 12 -26.20 4.72 -0.94
CA LEU A 12 -25.28 5.63 -0.27
C LEU A 12 -24.32 4.88 0.66
N LEU A 13 -24.84 3.95 1.47
CA LEU A 13 -24.02 3.16 2.37
C LEU A 13 -23.03 2.27 1.61
N GLY A 14 -23.49 1.61 0.54
CA GLY A 14 -22.63 0.80 -0.32
C GLY A 14 -21.52 1.63 -0.96
N PHE A 15 -21.84 2.83 -1.45
CA PHE A 15 -20.85 3.75 -2.00
C PHE A 15 -19.81 4.18 -0.95
N LEU A 16 -20.24 4.55 0.26
CA LEU A 16 -19.34 4.93 1.34
C LEU A 16 -18.40 3.79 1.75
N LEU A 17 -18.92 2.57 1.88
CA LEU A 17 -18.10 1.39 2.18
C LEU A 17 -17.10 1.10 1.07
N ALA A 18 -17.51 1.19 -0.20
CA ALA A 18 -16.61 0.99 -1.33
C ALA A 18 -15.47 2.02 -1.34
N VAL A 19 -15.78 3.30 -1.12
CA VAL A 19 -14.78 4.36 -1.03
C VAL A 19 -13.85 4.16 0.17
N PHE A 20 -14.40 3.78 1.32
CA PHE A 20 -13.61 3.52 2.53
C PHE A 20 -12.62 2.38 2.30
N THR A 21 -13.09 1.22 1.84
CA THR A 21 -12.26 0.04 1.57
C THR A 21 -11.20 0.30 0.50
N SER A 22 -11.57 1.01 -0.57
CA SER A 22 -10.62 1.39 -1.62
C SER A 22 -9.46 2.23 -1.07
N ARG A 23 -9.76 3.18 -0.18
CA ARG A 23 -8.75 4.05 0.44
C ARG A 23 -7.96 3.40 1.57
N SER A 24 -8.58 2.52 2.36
CA SER A 24 -7.96 1.93 3.55
C SER A 24 -7.13 0.68 3.23
N ILE A 25 -7.46 -0.05 2.16
CA ILE A 25 -6.83 -1.33 1.82
C ILE A 25 -6.26 -1.30 0.39
N SER A 26 -7.11 -1.11 -0.62
CA SER A 26 -6.70 -1.31 -2.03
C SER A 26 -5.61 -0.33 -2.47
N SER A 27 -5.72 0.95 -2.09
CA SER A 27 -4.73 1.96 -2.43
C SER A 27 -3.37 1.70 -1.75
N PRO A 28 -3.29 1.48 -0.42
CA PRO A 28 -2.02 1.12 0.23
C PRO A 28 -1.36 -0.13 -0.36
N ILE A 29 -2.12 -1.20 -0.61
CA ILE A 29 -1.57 -2.45 -1.18
C ILE A 29 -0.97 -2.16 -2.56
N ARG A 30 -1.71 -1.47 -3.44
CA ARG A 30 -1.21 -1.13 -4.78
C ARG A 30 0.07 -0.28 -4.72
N ASN A 31 0.14 0.65 -3.77
CA ASN A 31 1.34 1.48 -3.58
C ASN A 31 2.52 0.65 -3.09
N LEU A 32 2.32 -0.25 -2.13
CA LEU A 32 3.37 -1.18 -1.67
C LEU A 32 3.87 -2.09 -2.80
N THR A 33 2.96 -2.60 -3.64
CA THR A 33 3.32 -3.40 -4.81
C THR A 33 4.16 -2.58 -5.80
N ALA A 34 3.77 -1.35 -6.09
CA ALA A 34 4.54 -0.47 -6.97
C ALA A 34 5.95 -0.22 -6.42
N SER A 35 6.05 0.11 -5.12
CA SER A 35 7.36 0.33 -4.48
C SER A 35 8.27 -0.89 -4.44
N MET A 36 7.74 -2.12 -4.52
CA MET A 36 8.56 -3.33 -4.64
C MET A 36 9.21 -3.50 -6.01
N LEU A 37 8.69 -2.84 -7.05
CA LEU A 37 9.25 -2.90 -8.39
C LEU A 37 10.41 -1.91 -8.58
N GLU A 38 10.46 -0.85 -7.78
CA GLU A 38 11.46 0.23 -7.87
C GLU A 38 12.92 -0.26 -7.69
N PRO A 39 13.23 -1.18 -6.74
CA PRO A 39 14.56 -1.78 -6.65
C PRO A 39 15.01 -2.51 -7.92
N ALA A 40 14.08 -3.12 -8.67
CA ALA A 40 14.40 -3.79 -9.93
C ALA A 40 14.80 -2.78 -11.03
N GLU A 41 14.38 -1.52 -10.89
CA GLU A 41 14.76 -0.40 -11.76
C GLU A 41 15.98 0.36 -11.21
N GLY A 42 16.59 -0.10 -10.11
CA GLY A 42 17.73 0.53 -9.46
C GLY A 42 17.38 1.71 -8.56
N ASN A 43 16.10 1.95 -8.29
CA ASN A 43 15.63 3.03 -7.44
C ASN A 43 15.35 2.54 -6.01
N PHE A 44 16.25 2.86 -5.08
CA PHE A 44 16.15 2.47 -3.66
C PHE A 44 15.70 3.61 -2.74
N ASP A 45 15.53 4.82 -3.25
CA ASP A 45 15.14 6.01 -2.46
C ASP A 45 13.61 6.17 -2.31
N VAL A 46 12.85 5.15 -2.73
CA VAL A 46 11.39 5.20 -2.68
C VAL A 46 10.89 5.06 -1.25
N VAL A 47 10.06 6.03 -0.86
CA VAL A 47 9.37 6.05 0.42
C VAL A 47 8.16 5.11 0.34
N LEU A 48 8.18 4.05 1.15
CA LEU A 48 7.05 3.12 1.24
C LEU A 48 5.86 3.78 1.95
N GLN A 49 4.74 3.83 1.25
CA GLN A 49 3.49 4.27 1.85
C GLN A 49 2.95 3.22 2.82
N GLY A 50 2.44 3.66 3.97
CA GLY A 50 1.91 2.78 5.01
C GLY A 50 2.91 2.43 6.12
N LEU A 51 4.15 2.94 6.06
CA LEU A 51 5.07 2.89 7.20
C LEU A 51 4.46 3.61 8.42
N GLY A 52 4.61 3.00 9.59
CA GLY A 52 4.05 3.50 10.85
C GLY A 52 2.55 3.21 11.07
N ARG A 53 1.87 2.55 10.11
CA ARG A 53 0.54 1.99 10.38
C ARG A 53 0.63 0.89 11.45
N LYS A 54 -0.43 0.77 12.25
CA LYS A 54 -0.52 -0.18 13.38
C LYS A 54 -1.34 -1.44 13.05
N ASP A 55 -1.57 -1.68 11.76
CA ASP A 55 -2.32 -2.82 11.24
C ASP A 55 -1.45 -3.68 10.34
N GLU A 56 -2.03 -4.73 9.77
CA GLU A 56 -1.35 -5.72 8.92
C GLU A 56 -0.71 -5.06 7.69
N ILE A 57 -1.32 -3.99 7.17
CA ILE A 57 -0.75 -3.22 6.06
C ILE A 57 0.55 -2.54 6.49
N GLY A 58 0.60 -2.03 7.72
CA GLY A 58 1.82 -1.49 8.32
C GLY A 58 2.90 -2.56 8.55
N GLU A 59 2.53 -3.75 8.98
CA GLU A 59 3.47 -4.87 9.13
C GLU A 59 4.10 -5.25 7.79
N ILE A 60 3.30 -5.33 6.73
CA ILE A 60 3.78 -5.58 5.36
C ILE A 60 4.69 -4.44 4.91
N ALA A 61 4.29 -3.18 5.09
CA ALA A 61 5.12 -2.01 4.72
C ALA A 61 6.50 -2.05 5.40
N ASN A 62 6.55 -2.38 6.69
CA ASN A 62 7.81 -2.52 7.43
C ASN A 62 8.67 -3.68 6.92
N ALA A 63 8.06 -4.80 6.52
CA ALA A 63 8.79 -5.92 5.94
C ALA A 63 9.41 -5.55 4.58
N VAL A 64 8.65 -4.86 3.73
CA VAL A 64 9.13 -4.38 2.43
C VAL A 64 10.26 -3.36 2.59
N GLU A 65 10.20 -2.47 3.58
CA GLU A 65 11.27 -1.49 3.85
C GLU A 65 12.58 -2.19 4.20
N ARG A 66 12.52 -3.21 5.08
CA ARG A 66 13.71 -4.01 5.40
C ARG A 66 14.27 -4.71 4.17
N PHE A 67 13.41 -5.24 3.30
CA PHE A 67 13.85 -5.87 2.06
C PHE A 67 14.55 -4.88 1.12
N LYS A 68 13.99 -3.67 0.95
CA LYS A 68 14.57 -2.59 0.15
C LYS A 68 15.98 -2.24 0.65
N VAL A 69 16.13 -1.99 1.96
CA VAL A 69 17.43 -1.67 2.57
C VAL A 69 18.46 -2.78 2.32
N ARG A 70 18.08 -4.05 2.56
CA ARG A 70 18.97 -5.20 2.30
C ARG A 70 19.37 -5.34 0.83
N SER A 71 18.46 -5.02 -0.08
CA SER A 71 18.72 -5.10 -1.52
C SER A 71 19.68 -4.00 -1.97
N ALA A 72 19.53 -2.79 -1.43
CA ALA A 72 20.45 -1.67 -1.67
C ALA A 72 21.87 -1.99 -1.16
N GLU A 73 21.99 -2.46 0.09
CA GLU A 73 23.26 -2.88 0.69
C GLU A 73 23.99 -3.92 -0.18
N LYS A 74 23.23 -4.88 -0.72
CA LYS A 74 23.78 -5.93 -1.58
C LYS A 74 24.27 -5.38 -2.93
N ALA A 75 23.51 -4.51 -3.57
CA ALA A 75 23.89 -3.89 -4.84
C ALA A 75 25.18 -3.04 -4.71
N GLU A 76 25.32 -2.31 -3.60
CA GLU A 76 26.55 -1.57 -3.29
C GLU A 76 27.75 -2.49 -3.05
N ALA A 77 27.54 -3.61 -2.36
CA ALA A 77 28.60 -4.58 -2.09
C ALA A 77 29.13 -5.25 -3.36
N GLU A 78 28.26 -5.59 -4.31
CA GLU A 78 28.64 -6.18 -5.60
C GLU A 78 29.47 -5.22 -6.47
N THR A 79 29.22 -3.91 -6.38
CA THR A 79 29.98 -2.89 -7.14
C THR A 79 31.38 -2.64 -6.55
N ARG A 80 31.59 -2.97 -5.27
CA ARG A 80 32.88 -2.79 -4.57
C ARG A 80 33.83 -3.99 -4.71
N SER A 81 33.33 -5.14 -5.17
CA SER A 81 34.12 -6.36 -5.43
C SER A 81 34.75 -6.36 -6.82
#